data_AF-F9HEM6-F1
#
_entry.id   AF-F9HEM6-F1
#
_cell.length_a   1.000
_cell.length_b   1.000
_cell.length_c   1.000
_cell.angle_alpha   90.00
_cell.angle_beta   90.00
_cell.angle_gamma   90.00
#
_symmetry.space_group_name_H-M   'P 1'
#
loop_
_entity.id
_entity.type
_entity.pdbx_description
1 polymer ?
#
loop_
_entity_poly.entity_id
_entity_poly.type
_entity_poly.pdbx_seq_one_letter_code
_entity_poly.pdbx_strand_id
1 'polypeptide(L)'
;MTMLMAIFLVACSSKGDLDGTYTYKEDGASMTITISGDKGRMKIQAGDDNVALNLALNNIDFTIDRESKTFNFAGREDSQLYYSVSGTSLTVRGGGFGSVTLKKE
;
A
#
# COMPACT_ATOMS: atom_id res chain seq x y z
N MET A 1 -25.41 -16.36 -41.51
CA MET A 1 -25.03 -16.46 -40.09
C MET A 1 -23.68 -15.78 -39.92
N THR A 2 -23.65 -14.61 -39.31
CA THR A 2 -22.42 -13.87 -38.99
C THR A 2 -21.84 -14.44 -37.69
N MET A 3 -20.67 -15.07 -37.77
CA MET A 3 -19.91 -15.52 -36.60
C MET A 3 -19.36 -14.28 -35.89
N LEU A 4 -19.95 -13.93 -34.75
CA LEU A 4 -19.43 -12.90 -33.86
C LEU A 4 -18.24 -13.53 -33.11
N MET A 5 -17.03 -13.25 -33.59
CA MET A 5 -15.80 -13.65 -32.91
C MET A 5 -15.66 -12.75 -31.68
N ALA A 6 -16.12 -13.22 -30.52
CA ALA A 6 -15.89 -12.56 -29.25
C ALA A 6 -14.39 -12.67 -28.93
N ILE A 7 -13.66 -11.57 -29.15
CA ILE A 7 -12.30 -11.42 -28.66
C ILE A 7 -12.43 -11.30 -27.14
N PHE A 8 -12.29 -12.43 -26.44
CA PHE A 8 -12.02 -12.42 -25.01
C PHE A 8 -10.69 -11.70 -24.85
N LEU A 9 -10.76 -10.40 -24.54
CA LEU A 9 -9.69 -9.71 -23.85
C LEU A 9 -9.46 -10.51 -22.59
N VAL A 10 -8.48 -11.42 -22.63
CA VAL A 10 -7.80 -11.86 -21.42
C VAL A 10 -7.22 -10.56 -20.88
N ALA A 11 -7.99 -9.90 -20.01
CA ALA A 11 -7.42 -8.98 -19.07
C ALA A 11 -6.36 -9.83 -18.38
N CYS A 12 -5.12 -9.64 -18.81
CA CYS A 12 -3.96 -10.01 -18.04
C CYS A 12 -4.20 -9.26 -16.74
N SER A 13 -4.86 -9.92 -15.78
CA SER A 13 -4.87 -9.54 -14.40
C SER A 13 -3.42 -9.69 -14.04
N SER A 14 -2.65 -8.66 -14.36
CA SER A 14 -1.46 -8.33 -13.62
C SER A 14 -2.00 -8.17 -12.19
N LYS A 15 -2.07 -9.30 -11.49
CA LYS A 15 -1.62 -9.38 -10.11
C LYS A 15 -0.19 -8.83 -10.18
N GLY A 16 -0.08 -7.51 -10.31
CA GLY A 16 1.16 -6.79 -10.19
C GLY A 16 1.61 -7.19 -8.81
N ASP A 17 2.70 -7.93 -8.77
CA ASP A 17 3.18 -8.56 -7.56
C ASP A 17 3.67 -7.44 -6.63
N LEU A 18 2.71 -6.92 -5.85
CA LEU A 18 2.92 -5.91 -4.82
C LEU A 18 3.79 -6.45 -3.70
N ASP A 19 4.07 -7.76 -3.68
CA ASP A 19 4.84 -8.39 -2.64
C ASP A 19 6.24 -7.81 -2.57
N GLY A 20 6.67 -7.51 -1.35
CA GLY A 20 7.95 -6.91 -1.07
C GLY A 20 7.88 -5.86 0.02
N THR A 21 9.05 -5.28 0.30
CA THR A 21 9.22 -4.23 1.31
C THR A 21 9.47 -2.91 0.60
N TYR A 22 8.72 -1.89 0.98
CA TYR A 22 8.81 -0.53 0.46
C TYR A 22 9.17 0.41 1.60
N THR A 23 10.15 1.28 1.38
CA THR A 23 10.63 2.21 2.40
C THR A 23 10.67 3.65 1.91
N TYR A 24 10.41 4.55 2.85
CA TYR A 24 10.67 5.98 2.75
C TYR A 24 11.36 6.41 4.04
N LYS A 25 12.34 7.32 3.92
CA LYS A 25 13.09 7.85 5.05
C LYS A 25 13.46 9.31 4.78
N GLU A 26 13.15 10.19 5.72
CA GLU A 26 13.48 11.61 5.67
C GLU A 26 13.61 12.13 7.12
N ASP A 27 14.72 12.80 7.43
CA ASP A 27 14.93 13.54 8.69
C ASP A 27 14.42 12.85 9.98
N GLY A 28 14.86 11.61 10.21
CA GLY A 28 14.50 10.82 11.39
C GLY A 28 13.09 10.20 11.35
N ALA A 29 12.27 10.60 10.39
CA ALA A 29 11.02 9.91 10.06
C ALA A 29 11.25 8.78 9.06
N SER A 30 10.47 7.71 9.17
CA SER A 30 10.45 6.64 8.19
C SER A 30 9.08 6.01 8.07
N MET A 31 8.79 5.47 6.89
CA MET A 31 7.64 4.60 6.66
C MET A 31 8.15 3.32 6.00
N THR A 32 7.72 2.18 6.52
CA THR A 32 7.98 0.86 5.93
C THR A 32 6.65 0.17 5.70
N ILE A 33 6.46 -0.36 4.49
CA ILE A 33 5.31 -1.17 4.13
C ILE A 33 5.82 -2.50 3.60
N THR A 34 5.41 -3.61 4.23
CA THR A 34 5.71 -4.96 3.75
C THR A 34 4.41 -5.61 3.31
N ILE A 35 4.38 -6.09 2.06
CA ILE A 35 3.21 -6.74 1.45
C ILE A 35 3.54 -8.20 1.15
N SER A 36 2.60 -9.09 1.45
CA SER A 36 2.63 -10.50 1.07
C SER A 36 1.22 -10.97 0.74
N GLY A 37 0.98 -11.27 -0.53
CA GLY A 37 -0.33 -11.66 -1.03
C GLY A 37 -1.39 -10.58 -0.81
N ASP A 38 -2.47 -10.90 -0.11
CA ASP A 38 -3.61 -10.01 0.15
C ASP A 38 -3.48 -9.18 1.43
N LYS A 39 -2.34 -9.27 2.11
CA LYS A 39 -2.08 -8.63 3.40
C LYS A 39 -0.81 -7.82 3.37
N GLY A 40 -0.71 -6.90 4.32
CA GLY A 40 0.54 -6.21 4.58
C GLY A 40 0.61 -5.64 5.98
N ARG A 41 1.79 -5.13 6.30
CA ARG A 41 2.08 -4.39 7.52
C ARG A 41 2.69 -3.05 7.21
N MET A 42 2.24 -2.05 7.92
CA MET A 42 2.79 -0.70 7.90
C MET A 42 3.48 -0.40 9.23
N LYS A 43 4.63 0.24 9.16
CA LYS A 43 5.33 0.83 10.30
C LYS A 43 5.64 2.29 9.97
N ILE A 44 5.30 3.19 10.88
CA ILE A 44 5.65 4.61 10.79
C ILE A 44 6.52 4.97 11.99
N GLN A 45 7.62 5.65 11.71
CA GLN A 45 8.43 6.34 12.69
C GLN A 45 8.33 7.84 12.41
N ALA A 46 7.84 8.62 13.36
CA ALA A 46 7.59 10.06 13.23
C ALA A 46 8.77 10.92 13.74
N GLY A 47 9.96 10.34 13.90
CA GLY A 47 11.13 10.95 14.55
C GLY A 47 11.52 10.26 15.86
N ASP A 48 12.77 10.41 16.28
CA ASP A 48 13.35 9.68 17.43
C ASP A 48 12.74 10.09 18.78
N ASP A 49 12.26 11.33 18.90
CA ASP A 49 11.68 11.87 20.14
C ASP A 49 10.20 11.50 20.36
N ASN A 50 9.55 10.90 19.35
CA ASN A 50 8.11 10.61 19.35
C ASN A 50 7.76 9.18 19.80
N VAL A 51 8.32 8.72 20.92
CA VAL A 51 8.24 7.31 21.37
C VAL A 51 6.82 6.77 21.46
N ALA A 52 5.88 7.49 22.10
CA ALA A 52 4.50 7.02 22.26
C ALA A 52 3.77 6.88 20.92
N LEU A 53 3.99 7.82 20.00
CA LEU A 53 3.42 7.78 18.66
C LEU A 53 4.05 6.66 17.82
N ASN A 54 5.36 6.49 17.91
CA ASN A 54 6.08 5.40 17.25
C ASN A 54 5.60 4.02 17.73
N LEU A 55 5.30 3.85 19.03
CA LEU A 55 4.73 2.61 19.56
C LEU A 55 3.31 2.36 19.03
N ALA A 56 2.47 3.40 18.95
CA ALA A 56 1.10 3.29 18.45
C ALA A 56 1.02 3.03 16.94
N LEU A 57 2.03 3.46 16.18
CA LEU A 57 2.09 3.32 14.72
C LEU A 57 3.04 2.19 14.26
N ASN A 58 3.46 1.33 15.19
CA ASN A 58 4.31 0.18 14.90
C ASN A 58 3.45 -1.03 14.53
N ASN A 59 3.70 -1.61 13.35
CA ASN A 59 3.07 -2.86 12.89
C ASN A 59 1.55 -2.80 12.77
N ILE A 60 1.04 -1.83 12.02
CA ILE A 60 -0.36 -1.75 11.66
C ILE A 60 -0.62 -2.75 10.53
N ASP A 61 -1.41 -3.79 10.81
CA ASP A 61 -1.85 -4.77 9.80
C ASP A 61 -2.94 -4.18 8.89
N PHE A 62 -2.91 -4.54 7.61
CA PHE A 62 -3.95 -4.21 6.64
C PHE A 62 -4.20 -5.33 5.64
N THR A 63 -5.39 -5.32 5.03
CA THR A 63 -5.71 -6.11 3.83
C THR A 63 -5.69 -5.22 2.59
N ILE A 64 -5.54 -5.84 1.42
CA ILE A 64 -5.41 -5.12 0.15
C ILE A 64 -6.62 -5.41 -0.73
N ASP A 65 -7.39 -4.37 -1.04
CA ASP A 65 -8.34 -4.41 -2.15
C ASP A 65 -7.66 -3.90 -3.42
N ARG A 66 -7.45 -4.83 -4.36
CA ARG A 66 -6.76 -4.57 -5.62
C ARG A 66 -7.65 -3.94 -6.69
N GLU A 67 -8.97 -4.07 -6.54
CA GLU A 67 -9.94 -3.50 -7.46
C GLU A 67 -10.07 -2.00 -7.20
N SER A 68 -10.32 -1.63 -5.94
CA SER A 68 -10.40 -0.22 -5.52
C SER A 68 -9.03 0.43 -5.26
N LYS A 69 -7.96 -0.37 -5.23
CA LYS A 69 -6.57 0.03 -4.93
C LYS A 69 -6.45 0.68 -3.55
N THR A 70 -6.96 -0.01 -2.53
CA THR A 70 -6.92 0.45 -1.14
C THR A 70 -6.24 -0.53 -0.19
N PHE A 71 -5.65 0.02 0.88
CA PHE A 71 -5.27 -0.69 2.08
C PHE A 71 -6.36 -0.47 3.13
N ASN A 72 -6.93 -1.57 3.60
CA ASN A 72 -8.02 -1.59 4.56
C ASN A 72 -7.50 -2.03 5.93
N PHE A 73 -7.70 -1.18 6.92
CA PHE A 73 -7.24 -1.40 8.28
C PHE A 73 -8.38 -1.95 9.13
N ALA A 74 -8.16 -3.08 9.80
CA ALA A 74 -9.19 -3.72 10.62
C ALA A 74 -9.69 -2.76 11.71
N GLY A 75 -11.01 -2.60 11.83
CA GLY A 75 -11.64 -1.71 12.80
C GLY A 75 -11.44 -0.22 12.53
N ARG A 76 -10.97 0.18 11.34
CA ARG A 76 -10.75 1.57 10.93
C ARG A 76 -11.22 1.82 9.49
N GLU A 77 -12.52 1.66 9.27
CA GLU A 77 -13.14 1.75 7.94
C GLU A 77 -13.03 3.15 7.32
N ASP A 78 -12.89 4.19 8.15
CA ASP A 78 -12.67 5.59 7.77
C ASP A 78 -11.20 5.91 7.44
N SER A 79 -10.29 4.98 7.72
CA SER A 79 -8.84 5.19 7.64
C SER A 79 -8.19 4.48 6.44
N GLN A 80 -8.98 4.20 5.39
CA GLN A 80 -8.48 3.57 4.18
C GLN A 80 -7.41 4.44 3.51
N LEU A 81 -6.36 3.78 3.01
CA LEU A 81 -5.32 4.43 2.22
C LEU A 81 -5.38 3.95 0.78
N TYR A 82 -5.29 4.87 -0.17
CA TYR A 82 -5.22 4.53 -1.58
C TYR A 82 -3.77 4.32 -1.98
N TYR A 83 -3.53 3.39 -2.90
CA TYR A 83 -2.19 3.15 -3.44
C TYR A 83 -2.13 3.19 -4.96
N SER A 84 -0.94 3.48 -5.47
CA SER A 84 -0.56 3.29 -6.87
C SER A 84 0.87 2.75 -6.96
N VAL A 85 1.16 2.02 -8.04
CA VAL A 85 2.49 1.45 -8.27
C VAL A 85 3.01 1.86 -9.64
N SER A 86 4.28 2.27 -9.67
CA SER A 86 5.02 2.59 -10.89
C SER A 86 6.44 2.06 -10.77
N GLY A 87 6.75 1.00 -11.52
CA GLY A 87 8.02 0.28 -11.41
C GLY A 87 8.25 -0.21 -9.97
N THR A 88 9.36 0.21 -9.37
CA THR A 88 9.74 -0.10 -7.98
C THR A 88 9.19 0.91 -6.96
N SER A 89 8.28 1.79 -7.36
CA SER A 89 7.72 2.82 -6.47
C SER A 89 6.30 2.48 -6.06
N LEU A 90 5.99 2.59 -4.77
CA LEU A 90 4.66 2.52 -4.20
C LEU A 90 4.28 3.89 -3.66
N THR A 91 3.26 4.51 -4.22
CA THR A 91 2.72 5.78 -3.69
C THR A 91 1.47 5.47 -2.87
N VAL A 92 1.42 5.99 -1.64
CA VAL A 92 0.31 5.82 -0.70
C VAL A 92 -0.24 7.19 -0.34
N ARG A 93 -1.57 7.33 -0.30
CA ARG A 93 -2.25 8.59 0.00
C ARG A 93 -3.51 8.38 0.86
N GLY A 94 -3.81 9.35 1.72
CA GLY A 94 -4.99 9.33 2.59
C GLY A 94 -4.64 9.57 4.06
N GLY A 95 -5.58 9.33 4.97
CA GLY A 95 -5.34 9.36 6.42
C GLY A 95 -4.86 10.70 7.00
N GLY A 96 -5.05 11.81 6.29
CA GLY A 96 -4.66 13.15 6.75
C GLY A 96 -3.18 13.51 6.59
N PHE A 97 -2.31 12.60 6.14
CA PHE A 97 -0.86 12.83 5.99
C PHE A 97 -0.40 13.10 4.53
N GLY A 98 -1.34 13.32 3.61
CA GLY A 98 -1.03 13.65 2.23
C GLY A 98 -0.66 12.42 1.39
N SER A 99 0.45 12.51 0.64
CA SER A 99 0.91 11.48 -0.29
C SER A 99 2.39 11.19 -0.05
N VAL A 100 2.74 9.92 0.13
CA VAL A 100 4.12 9.45 0.35
C VAL A 100 4.49 8.45 -0.74
N THR A 101 5.68 8.59 -1.32
CA THR A 101 6.20 7.61 -2.28
C THR A 101 7.34 6.83 -1.66
N LEU A 102 7.13 5.53 -1.51
CA LEU A 102 8.09 4.57 -1.01
C LEU A 102 8.79 3.86 -2.17
N LYS A 103 10.03 3.42 -1.93
CA LYS A 103 10.83 2.65 -2.89
C LYS A 103 10.95 1.21 -2.42
N LYS A 104 10.77 0.27 -3.35
CA LYS A 104 11.00 -1.16 -3.11
C LYS A 104 12.48 -1.39 -2.82
N GLU A 105 12.78 -2.13 -1.77
CA GLU A 105 14.14 -2.60 -1.44
C GLU A 105 14.61 -3.72 -2.38
#